data_AF-A0A1R1JHA0-F1
#
_entry.id   AF-A0A1R1JHA0-F1
#
_cell.length_a   1.000
_cell.length_b   1.000
_cell.length_c   1.000
_cell.angle_alpha   90.00
_cell.angle_beta   90.00
_cell.angle_gamma   90.00
#
_symmetry.space_group_name_H-M   'P 1'
#
loop_
_entity.id
_entity.type
_entity.pdbx_description
1 polymer ?
#
loop_
_entity_poly.entity_id
_entity_poly.type
_entity_poly.pdbx_seq_one_letter_code
_entity_poly.pdbx_strand_id
1 'polypeptide(L)'
;MNTKNLFQKIGEKMRVDFEAAAEIEHNGSRGTVRENILKKFLSEGRLPPKYGLGAGEIVGRARDTSRQCDLIVYDKFNGVALIYDESTQVYPIDCVYGIIEVKSALSKAEFIDALEKVKHFKAMAPRGNVSQSLGSAWVMTRERPKPFGVVFAYSLGKNSLDSLIENLSEWESNTPPSLWPNYVCVLGQGVIYHSGQPFEDCLHSDQITSACYPSSMPYGPDSLFKFYCAVHDMCTHMQLGPVELLRYFDPAIQIGKYVVYGRGVEVEITKDGGDPRPARLKESTVAKIVEWCAGREKISYGDILLKRIGSLPVGMDENSPTMKRKVFFYNPDNLKGLSELRDALQSGGEPPDLGRTLIHTFDLIIDEECYVVAGLSHEDFESEESK
;
A
#
# COMPACT_ATOMS: atom_id res chain seq x y z
N MET A 1 32.70 27.17 -8.58
CA MET A 1 31.35 27.15 -9.17
C MET A 1 30.34 27.41 -8.07
N ASN A 2 29.41 28.34 -8.24
CA ASN A 2 28.35 28.57 -7.26
C ASN A 2 27.15 27.67 -7.60
N THR A 3 26.98 26.60 -6.83
CA THR A 3 25.93 25.59 -7.05
C THR A 3 24.52 26.17 -6.94
N LYS A 4 24.32 27.17 -6.07
CA LYS A 4 23.02 27.87 -5.96
C LYS A 4 22.66 28.56 -7.28
N ASN A 5 23.57 29.37 -7.83
CA ASN A 5 23.34 30.05 -9.11
C ASN A 5 23.11 29.06 -10.26
N LEU A 6 23.81 27.91 -10.25
CA LEU A 6 23.60 26.86 -11.24
C LEU A 6 22.17 26.31 -11.18
N PHE A 7 21.67 25.97 -9.99
CA PHE A 7 20.31 25.45 -9.84
C PHE A 7 19.24 26.49 -10.16
N GLN A 8 19.46 27.76 -9.83
CA GLN A 8 18.57 28.84 -10.26
C GLN A 8 18.47 28.90 -11.79
N LYS A 9 19.60 28.80 -12.50
CA LYS A 9 19.62 28.77 -13.97
C LYS A 9 18.96 27.51 -14.56
N ILE A 10 19.11 26.35 -13.90
CA ILE A 10 18.40 25.14 -14.29
C ILE A 10 16.89 25.31 -14.10
N GLY A 11 16.44 25.92 -12.99
CA GLY A 11 15.04 26.21 -12.74
C GLY A 11 14.44 27.19 -13.74
N GLU A 12 15.16 28.26 -14.08
CA GLU A 12 14.79 29.18 -15.15
C GLU A 12 14.65 28.44 -16.49
N LYS A 13 15.64 27.63 -16.87
CA LYS A 13 15.58 26.83 -18.10
C LYS A 13 14.37 25.90 -18.11
N MET A 14 14.09 25.23 -17.00
CA MET A 14 12.97 24.31 -16.87
C MET A 14 11.62 25.02 -17.06
N ARG A 15 11.49 26.27 -16.58
CA ARG A 15 10.31 27.11 -16.84
C ARG A 15 10.19 27.51 -18.31
N VAL A 16 11.29 27.93 -18.92
CA VAL A 16 11.33 28.30 -20.35
C VAL A 16 10.97 27.10 -21.23
N ASP A 17 11.54 25.92 -20.95
CA ASP A 17 11.20 24.69 -21.67
C ASP A 17 9.70 24.35 -21.53
N PHE A 18 9.12 24.58 -20.34
CA PHE A 18 7.69 24.37 -20.09
C PHE A 18 6.81 25.37 -20.83
N GLU A 19 7.18 26.65 -20.86
CA GLU A 19 6.48 27.69 -21.62
C GLU A 19 6.52 27.37 -23.12
N ALA A 20 7.68 26.96 -23.65
CA ALA A 20 7.80 26.54 -25.04
C ALA A 20 6.93 25.30 -25.36
N ALA A 21 6.87 24.32 -24.46
CA ALA A 21 5.99 23.16 -24.60
C ALA A 21 4.49 23.52 -24.59
N ALA A 22 4.12 24.64 -23.95
CA ALA A 22 2.75 25.10 -23.93
C ALA A 22 2.27 25.60 -25.30
N GLU A 23 3.17 26.01 -26.21
CA GLU A 23 2.84 26.50 -27.56
C GLU A 23 2.52 25.38 -28.57
N ILE A 24 2.73 24.11 -28.20
CA ILE A 24 2.42 22.97 -29.08
C ILE A 24 0.90 22.78 -29.15
N GLU A 25 0.30 22.85 -30.36
CA GLU A 25 -1.17 22.88 -30.55
C GLU A 25 -1.90 21.55 -30.29
N HIS A 26 -1.22 20.41 -30.37
CA HIS A 26 -1.84 19.09 -30.20
C HIS A 26 -2.11 18.78 -28.71
N ASN A 27 -3.38 18.82 -28.30
CA ASN A 27 -3.81 18.69 -26.89
C ASN A 27 -3.30 17.44 -26.15
N GLY A 28 -3.25 16.27 -26.80
CA GLY A 28 -2.75 15.04 -26.17
C GLY A 28 -1.25 15.07 -25.87
N SER A 29 -0.44 15.66 -26.77
CA SER A 29 1.00 15.82 -26.58
C SER A 29 1.37 16.89 -25.57
N ARG A 30 0.51 17.87 -25.26
CA ARG A 30 0.84 18.94 -24.31
C ARG A 30 1.03 18.42 -22.88
N GLY A 31 0.15 17.54 -22.40
CA GLY A 31 0.29 16.94 -21.06
C GLY A 31 1.57 16.10 -20.95
N THR A 32 1.74 15.17 -21.88
CA THR A 32 2.90 14.27 -21.95
C THR A 32 4.23 15.02 -22.10
N VAL A 33 4.29 16.08 -22.90
CA VAL A 33 5.53 16.89 -23.03
C VAL A 33 5.84 17.64 -21.73
N ARG A 34 4.84 18.14 -21.00
CA ARG A 34 5.03 18.85 -19.73
C ARG A 34 5.53 17.93 -18.61
N GLU A 35 4.95 16.74 -18.50
CA GLU A 35 5.39 15.68 -17.58
C GLU A 35 6.83 15.26 -17.87
N ASN A 36 7.16 15.13 -19.15
CA ASN A 36 8.49 14.73 -19.59
C ASN A 36 9.61 15.70 -19.18
N ILE A 37 9.33 17.00 -18.99
CA ILE A 37 10.38 17.96 -18.58
C ILE A 37 10.85 17.64 -17.15
N LEU A 38 9.94 17.46 -16.20
CA LEU A 38 10.29 17.11 -14.82
C LEU A 38 10.87 15.68 -14.76
N LYS A 39 10.28 14.74 -15.50
CA LYS A 39 10.80 13.37 -15.62
C LYS A 39 12.26 13.36 -16.07
N LYS A 40 12.54 14.10 -17.14
CA LYS A 40 13.89 14.25 -17.72
C LYS A 40 14.85 14.85 -16.70
N PHE A 41 14.47 15.95 -16.06
CA PHE A 41 15.27 16.58 -15.01
C PHE A 41 15.66 15.59 -13.91
N LEU A 42 14.72 14.78 -13.41
CA LEU A 42 15.00 13.81 -12.36
C LEU A 42 15.79 12.58 -12.85
N SER A 43 15.50 12.09 -14.07
CA SER A 43 16.14 10.88 -14.62
C SER A 43 17.58 11.09 -15.11
N GLU A 44 17.95 12.31 -15.53
CA GLU A 44 19.27 12.61 -16.11
C GLU A 44 20.33 12.83 -15.01
N GLY A 45 20.54 11.81 -14.19
CA GLY A 45 21.61 11.76 -13.18
C GLY A 45 21.33 12.53 -11.89
N ARG A 46 20.08 12.96 -11.66
CA ARG A 46 19.67 13.61 -10.40
C ARG A 46 19.20 12.60 -9.37
N LEU A 47 18.50 11.55 -9.77
CA LEU A 47 18.23 10.44 -8.85
C LEU A 47 19.27 9.32 -9.01
N PRO A 48 19.70 8.68 -7.90
CA PRO A 48 20.50 7.45 -7.97
C PRO A 48 19.85 6.40 -8.89
N PRO A 49 20.64 5.62 -9.66
CA PRO A 49 20.10 4.71 -10.69
C PRO A 49 19.12 3.63 -10.20
N LYS A 50 19.10 3.34 -8.90
CA LYS A 50 18.14 2.42 -8.27
C LYS A 50 16.71 2.98 -8.24
N TYR A 51 16.53 4.29 -8.37
CA TYR A 51 15.21 4.92 -8.46
C TYR A 51 14.83 5.08 -9.92
N GLY A 52 13.84 4.30 -10.36
CA GLY A 52 13.20 4.42 -11.66
C GLY A 52 12.12 5.48 -11.64
N LEU A 53 11.84 6.06 -12.81
CA LEU A 53 10.74 6.99 -13.03
C LEU A 53 9.83 6.46 -14.13
N GLY A 54 8.60 6.13 -13.75
CA GLY A 54 7.54 5.65 -14.65
C GLY A 54 6.35 6.60 -14.69
N ALA A 55 5.40 6.30 -15.57
CA ALA A 55 4.08 6.94 -15.61
C ALA A 55 3.04 5.85 -15.89
N GLY A 56 1.87 5.93 -15.27
CA GLY A 56 0.84 4.90 -15.41
C GLY A 56 0.09 4.65 -14.11
N GLU A 57 -0.26 3.39 -13.85
CA GLU A 57 -1.10 3.00 -12.71
C GLU A 57 -0.31 2.17 -11.70
N ILE A 58 -0.80 2.19 -10.46
CA ILE A 58 -0.26 1.41 -9.36
C ILE A 58 -1.36 0.47 -8.89
N VAL A 59 -1.03 -0.80 -8.71
CA VAL A 59 -1.95 -1.83 -8.21
C VAL A 59 -1.56 -2.18 -6.78
N GLY A 60 -2.55 -2.18 -5.88
CA GLY A 60 -2.39 -2.58 -4.49
C GLY A 60 -2.60 -4.08 -4.28
N ARG A 61 -2.50 -4.51 -3.02
CA ARG A 61 -2.62 -5.93 -2.64
C ARG A 61 -4.07 -6.38 -2.46
N ALA A 62 -5.03 -5.47 -2.54
CA ALA A 62 -6.44 -5.70 -2.18
C ALA A 62 -7.42 -5.40 -3.33
N ARG A 63 -7.01 -5.73 -4.57
CA ARG A 63 -7.77 -5.48 -5.83
C ARG A 63 -8.07 -4.00 -6.07
N ASP A 64 -7.26 -3.13 -5.49
CA ASP A 64 -7.31 -1.69 -5.61
C ASP A 64 -6.29 -1.20 -6.65
N THR A 65 -6.68 -0.19 -7.43
CA THR A 65 -5.82 0.44 -8.45
C THR A 65 -5.84 1.95 -8.25
N SER A 66 -4.70 2.60 -8.43
CA SER A 66 -4.60 4.05 -8.43
C SER A 66 -5.27 4.64 -9.68
N ARG A 67 -5.53 5.94 -9.66
CA ARG A 67 -5.69 6.67 -10.93
C ARG A 67 -4.34 6.72 -11.66
N GLN A 68 -4.34 7.13 -12.92
CA GLN A 68 -3.11 7.42 -13.65
C GLN A 68 -2.28 8.49 -12.91
N CYS A 69 -1.03 8.12 -12.62
CA CYS A 69 -0.02 8.92 -11.97
C CYS A 69 0.97 9.44 -13.00
N ASP A 70 1.24 10.75 -12.94
CA ASP A 70 2.11 11.45 -13.88
C ASP A 70 3.57 10.99 -13.75
N LEU A 71 4.04 10.82 -12.50
CA LEU A 71 5.37 10.31 -12.18
C LEU A 71 5.33 9.35 -11.00
N ILE A 72 5.78 8.13 -11.24
CA ILE A 72 5.93 7.07 -10.25
C ILE A 72 7.42 6.88 -9.97
N VAL A 73 7.84 7.03 -8.71
CA VAL A 73 9.21 6.73 -8.29
C VAL A 73 9.24 5.30 -7.76
N TYR A 74 9.96 4.40 -8.44
CA TYR A 74 9.95 2.97 -8.13
C TYR A 74 11.37 2.39 -7.97
N ASP A 75 11.50 1.21 -7.35
CA ASP A 75 12.75 0.47 -7.29
C ASP A 75 13.06 -0.16 -8.64
N LYS A 76 14.02 0.40 -9.37
CA LYS A 76 14.44 -0.09 -10.68
C LYS A 76 15.26 -1.38 -10.61
N PHE A 77 15.89 -1.67 -9.48
CA PHE A 77 16.80 -2.80 -9.34
C PHE A 77 16.09 -4.05 -8.85
N ASN A 78 15.16 -3.90 -7.90
CA ASN A 78 14.44 -5.03 -7.30
C ASN A 78 12.94 -5.02 -7.61
N GLY A 79 12.41 -3.94 -8.18
CA GLY A 79 11.02 -3.84 -8.57
C GLY A 79 10.72 -4.54 -9.90
N VAL A 80 9.44 -4.76 -10.12
CA VAL A 80 8.89 -5.34 -11.35
C VAL A 80 7.70 -4.51 -11.81
N ALA A 81 7.53 -4.36 -13.11
CA ALA A 81 6.31 -3.86 -13.70
C ALA A 81 5.43 -5.05 -14.09
N LEU A 82 4.15 -5.01 -13.72
CA LEU A 82 3.17 -6.04 -14.11
C LEU A 82 2.79 -5.90 -15.59
N ILE A 83 2.72 -4.65 -16.06
CA ILE A 83 2.59 -4.30 -17.48
C ILE A 83 3.67 -3.28 -17.79
N TYR A 84 4.39 -3.51 -18.88
CA TYR A 84 5.43 -2.61 -19.35
C TYR A 84 5.21 -2.35 -20.84
N ASP A 85 4.38 -1.35 -21.14
CA ASP A 85 4.21 -0.80 -22.48
C ASP A 85 4.73 0.64 -22.52
N GLU A 86 5.08 1.13 -23.71
CA GLU A 86 5.52 2.53 -23.89
C GLU A 86 4.43 3.53 -23.50
N SER A 87 3.15 3.17 -23.67
CA SER A 87 2.01 4.03 -23.37
C SER A 87 1.47 3.87 -21.94
N THR A 88 1.58 2.67 -21.36
CA THR A 88 0.96 2.35 -20.06
C THR A 88 1.86 1.41 -19.27
N GLN A 89 2.27 1.84 -18.07
CA GLN A 89 3.02 1.02 -17.13
C GLN A 89 2.15 0.74 -15.91
N VAL A 90 2.21 -0.49 -15.41
CA VAL A 90 1.49 -0.88 -14.19
C VAL A 90 2.47 -1.42 -13.17
N TYR A 91 2.55 -0.78 -12.02
CA TYR A 91 3.48 -1.13 -10.94
C TYR A 91 2.75 -1.71 -9.74
N PRO A 92 3.21 -2.83 -9.16
CA PRO A 92 2.77 -3.24 -7.83
C PRO A 92 3.23 -2.23 -6.78
N ILE A 93 2.37 -1.88 -5.82
CA ILE A 93 2.68 -0.87 -4.79
C ILE A 93 3.94 -1.21 -3.96
N ASP A 94 4.29 -2.49 -3.87
CA ASP A 94 5.48 -2.96 -3.14
C ASP A 94 6.81 -2.40 -3.64
N CYS A 95 6.89 -2.04 -4.93
CA CYS A 95 8.11 -1.48 -5.52
C CYS A 95 8.07 0.04 -5.66
N VAL A 96 7.03 0.71 -5.16
CA VAL A 96 6.83 2.16 -5.34
C VAL A 96 7.27 2.91 -4.08
N TYR A 97 8.19 3.86 -4.24
CA TYR A 97 8.58 4.79 -3.18
C TYR A 97 7.54 5.91 -3.00
N GLY A 98 6.97 6.39 -4.11
CA GLY A 98 5.97 7.45 -4.07
C GLY A 98 5.59 7.97 -5.44
N ILE A 99 4.70 8.95 -5.45
CA ILE A 99 4.21 9.61 -6.66
C ILE A 99 4.50 11.11 -6.63
N ILE A 100 4.63 11.71 -7.81
CA ILE A 100 4.73 13.15 -8.01
C ILE A 100 3.64 13.57 -9.02
N GLU A 101 2.61 14.26 -8.55
CA GLU A 101 1.54 14.82 -9.39
C GLU A 101 1.99 16.15 -9.98
N VAL A 102 1.95 16.28 -11.31
CA VAL A 102 2.54 17.40 -12.05
C VAL A 102 1.45 18.28 -12.62
N LYS A 103 1.38 19.52 -12.14
CA LYS A 103 0.38 20.51 -12.58
C LYS A 103 1.00 21.67 -13.34
N SER A 104 0.31 22.13 -14.37
CA SER A 104 0.75 23.30 -15.15
C SER A 104 0.61 24.60 -14.33
N ALA A 105 -0.57 24.78 -13.74
CA ALA A 105 -0.89 25.88 -12.84
C ALA A 105 -1.71 25.33 -11.65
N LEU A 106 -1.25 25.59 -10.43
CA LEU A 106 -1.85 25.02 -9.23
C LEU A 106 -3.00 25.89 -8.71
N SER A 107 -4.18 25.77 -9.33
CA SER A 107 -5.42 26.38 -8.82
C SER A 107 -5.95 25.61 -7.58
N LYS A 108 -6.94 26.15 -6.86
CA LYS A 108 -7.61 25.41 -5.76
C LYS A 108 -8.13 24.05 -6.24
N ALA A 109 -8.82 24.01 -7.39
CA ALA A 109 -9.38 22.77 -7.93
C ALA A 109 -8.30 21.73 -8.27
N GLU A 110 -7.25 22.15 -8.98
CA GLU A 110 -6.12 21.27 -9.34
C GLU A 110 -5.36 20.78 -8.11
N PHE A 111 -5.25 21.62 -7.08
CA PHE A 111 -4.60 21.24 -5.86
C PHE A 111 -5.40 20.18 -5.10
N ILE A 112 -6.70 20.39 -4.89
CA ILE A 112 -7.56 19.40 -4.23
C ILE A 112 -7.59 18.07 -5.01
N ASP A 113 -7.64 18.10 -6.34
CA ASP A 113 -7.55 16.88 -7.17
C ASP A 113 -6.23 16.12 -6.92
N ALA A 114 -5.10 16.84 -6.90
CA ALA A 114 -3.80 16.23 -6.61
C ALA A 114 -3.74 15.64 -5.19
N LEU A 115 -4.33 16.31 -4.19
CA LEU A 115 -4.41 15.80 -2.82
C LEU A 115 -5.25 14.51 -2.74
N GLU A 116 -6.40 14.45 -3.43
CA GLU A 116 -7.22 13.23 -3.46
C GLU A 116 -6.52 12.08 -4.18
N LYS A 117 -5.75 12.34 -5.25
CA LYS A 117 -4.90 11.32 -5.88
C LYS A 117 -3.84 10.78 -4.93
N VAL A 118 -3.12 11.68 -4.23
CA VAL A 118 -2.12 11.31 -3.22
C VAL A 118 -2.76 10.49 -2.09
N LYS A 119 -3.91 10.95 -1.57
CA LYS A 119 -4.66 10.25 -0.52
C LYS A 119 -5.05 8.84 -0.95
N HIS A 120 -5.63 8.70 -2.14
CA HIS A 120 -6.03 7.39 -2.68
C HIS A 120 -4.82 6.47 -2.80
N PHE A 121 -3.75 6.92 -3.44
CA PHE A 121 -2.51 6.14 -3.54
C PHE A 121 -1.93 5.72 -2.18
N LYS A 122 -1.81 6.66 -1.23
CA LYS A 122 -1.27 6.35 0.10
C LYS A 122 -2.18 5.41 0.90
N ALA A 123 -3.50 5.42 0.66
CA ALA A 123 -4.45 4.53 1.33
C ALA A 123 -4.34 3.07 0.85
N MET A 124 -3.84 2.85 -0.38
CA MET A 124 -3.57 1.53 -0.93
C MET A 124 -2.35 0.83 -0.29
N ALA A 125 -1.50 1.60 0.42
CA ALA A 125 -0.28 1.07 1.01
C ALA A 125 -0.60 -0.02 2.05
N PRO A 126 -0.09 -1.26 1.87
CA PRO A 126 -0.40 -2.34 2.80
C PRO A 126 0.18 -2.04 4.17
N ARG A 127 -0.51 -2.52 5.20
CA ARG A 127 -0.05 -2.41 6.59
C ARG A 127 0.93 -3.54 6.92
N GLY A 128 1.39 -3.57 8.16
CA GLY A 128 2.22 -4.64 8.69
C GLY A 128 3.71 -4.42 8.50
N ASN A 129 4.45 -5.51 8.50
CA ASN A 129 5.90 -5.48 8.58
C ASN A 129 6.57 -6.01 7.32
N VAL A 130 7.78 -5.51 7.06
CA VAL A 130 8.71 -6.08 6.09
C VAL A 130 9.80 -6.82 6.86
N SER A 131 10.02 -8.07 6.49
CA SER A 131 11.08 -8.92 7.05
C SER A 131 12.21 -9.08 6.04
N GLN A 132 13.43 -8.78 6.46
CA GLN A 132 14.63 -8.92 5.65
C GLN A 132 15.62 -9.86 6.34
N SER A 133 16.11 -10.87 5.60
CA SER A 133 17.18 -11.74 6.09
C SER A 133 18.51 -10.98 6.09
N LEU A 134 19.22 -11.02 7.21
CA LEU A 134 20.56 -10.47 7.40
C LEU A 134 21.66 -11.55 7.36
N GLY A 135 21.32 -12.80 7.02
CA GLY A 135 22.23 -13.94 7.04
C GLY A 135 21.64 -15.15 7.77
N SER A 136 22.49 -16.14 8.08
CA SER A 136 22.13 -17.54 8.42
C SER A 136 21.35 -17.77 9.73
N ALA A 137 20.74 -16.74 10.33
CA ALA A 137 19.80 -16.87 11.44
C ALA A 137 19.02 -15.59 11.78
N TRP A 138 19.38 -14.43 11.22
CA TRP A 138 18.87 -13.14 11.68
C TRP A 138 17.88 -12.57 10.67
N VAL A 139 16.67 -12.29 11.14
CA VAL A 139 15.64 -11.60 10.37
C VAL A 139 15.38 -10.27 11.04
N MET A 140 15.63 -9.18 10.32
CA MET A 140 15.22 -7.86 10.76
C MET A 140 13.79 -7.64 10.31
N THR A 141 12.91 -7.35 11.26
CA THR A 141 11.52 -7.00 10.99
C THR A 141 11.34 -5.53 11.29
N ARG A 142 10.79 -4.77 10.33
CA ARG A 142 10.46 -3.35 10.49
C ARG A 142 9.05 -3.09 10.01
N GLU A 143 8.43 -2.00 10.47
CA GLU A 143 7.18 -1.54 9.87
C GLU A 143 7.39 -1.29 8.38
N ARG A 144 6.40 -1.67 7.58
CA ARG A 144 6.43 -1.41 6.15
C ARG A 144 6.42 0.11 5.93
N PRO A 145 7.35 0.65 5.11
CA PRO A 145 7.38 2.09 4.89
C PRO A 145 6.12 2.56 4.15
N LYS A 146 5.67 3.77 4.51
CA LYS A 146 4.54 4.42 3.84
C LYS A 146 5.08 5.24 2.67
N PRO A 147 4.52 5.09 1.46
CA PRO A 147 5.01 5.81 0.30
C PRO A 147 4.77 7.32 0.44
N PHE A 148 5.56 8.12 -0.26
CA PHE A 148 5.41 9.57 -0.29
C PHE A 148 4.47 10.03 -1.40
N GLY A 149 3.80 11.17 -1.19
CA GLY A 149 3.06 11.87 -2.23
C GLY A 149 3.53 13.31 -2.35
N VAL A 150 3.86 13.74 -3.56
CA VAL A 150 4.35 15.09 -3.85
C VAL A 150 3.48 15.75 -4.90
N VAL A 151 3.25 17.06 -4.76
CA VAL A 151 2.64 17.88 -5.81
C VAL A 151 3.69 18.84 -6.34
N PHE A 152 3.91 18.84 -7.65
CA PHE A 152 4.80 19.78 -8.32
C PHE A 152 4.02 20.61 -9.32
N ALA A 153 4.19 21.93 -9.29
CA ALA A 153 3.57 22.82 -10.26
C ALA A 153 4.55 23.82 -10.86
N TYR A 154 4.36 24.16 -12.13
CA TYR A 154 5.19 25.17 -12.82
C TYR A 154 4.82 26.61 -12.46
N SER A 155 3.57 26.82 -12.03
CA SER A 155 3.05 28.14 -11.65
C SER A 155 1.90 28.05 -10.66
N LEU A 156 1.63 29.16 -9.98
CA LEU A 156 0.37 29.37 -9.28
C LEU A 156 -0.72 29.65 -10.33
N GLY A 157 -1.98 29.29 -10.03
CA GLY A 157 -3.10 29.65 -10.88
C GLY A 157 -3.45 31.13 -10.75
N LYS A 158 -4.43 31.43 -9.90
CA LYS A 158 -4.84 32.80 -9.51
C LYS A 158 -4.95 32.89 -7.99
N ASN A 159 -3.92 32.39 -7.32
CA ASN A 159 -3.87 32.14 -5.89
C ASN A 159 -2.45 32.39 -5.36
N SER A 160 -2.24 32.28 -4.06
CA SER A 160 -0.96 32.43 -3.37
C SER A 160 -0.57 31.14 -2.63
N LEU A 161 0.69 31.04 -2.20
CA LEU A 161 1.11 29.96 -1.29
C LEU A 161 0.27 29.96 0.00
N ASP A 162 -0.05 31.13 0.55
CA ASP A 162 -0.88 31.23 1.77
C ASP A 162 -2.28 30.66 1.56
N SER A 163 -2.95 31.01 0.45
CA SER A 163 -4.25 30.43 0.14
C SER A 163 -4.19 28.92 -0.12
N LEU A 164 -3.05 28.39 -0.59
CA LEU A 164 -2.85 26.94 -0.71
C LEU A 164 -2.69 26.29 0.67
N ILE A 165 -2.02 26.93 1.63
CA ILE A 165 -1.97 26.46 3.03
C ILE A 165 -3.38 26.39 3.62
N GLU A 166 -4.22 27.42 3.41
CA GLU A 166 -5.61 27.44 3.89
C GLU A 166 -6.41 26.28 3.32
N ASN A 167 -6.32 26.06 2.00
CA ASN A 167 -6.98 24.94 1.32
C ASN A 167 -6.47 23.58 1.81
N LEU A 168 -5.16 23.46 2.05
CA LEU A 168 -4.56 22.24 2.56
C LEU A 168 -5.05 21.95 3.98
N SER A 169 -5.02 22.95 4.86
CA SER A 169 -5.50 22.82 6.25
C SER A 169 -6.99 22.45 6.32
N GLU A 170 -7.82 23.05 5.45
CA GLU A 170 -9.24 22.71 5.31
C GLU A 170 -9.43 21.23 4.91
N TRP A 171 -8.68 20.78 3.90
CA TRP A 171 -8.74 19.40 3.41
C TRP A 171 -8.21 18.39 4.44
N GLU A 172 -7.15 18.74 5.15
CA GLU A 172 -6.50 17.92 6.19
C GLU A 172 -7.40 17.69 7.40
N SER A 173 -8.29 18.62 7.72
CA SER A 173 -9.26 18.46 8.82
C SER A 173 -10.17 17.24 8.67
N ASN A 174 -10.35 16.75 7.43
CA ASN A 174 -11.19 15.60 7.09
C ASN A 174 -10.38 14.36 6.66
N THR A 175 -9.04 14.41 6.73
CA THR A 175 -8.17 13.36 6.22
C THR A 175 -7.14 12.95 7.28
N PRO A 176 -6.92 11.64 7.53
CA PRO A 176 -5.89 11.20 8.46
C PRO A 176 -4.47 11.66 8.05
N PRO A 177 -3.60 12.05 9.00
CA PRO A 177 -2.24 12.52 8.72
C PRO A 177 -1.39 11.59 7.87
N SER A 178 -1.58 10.27 8.02
CA SER A 178 -0.88 9.27 7.21
C SER A 178 -1.15 9.38 5.71
N LEU A 179 -2.20 10.08 5.29
CA LEU A 179 -2.60 10.26 3.90
C LEU A 179 -2.30 11.66 3.35
N TRP A 180 -1.77 12.56 4.16
CA TRP A 180 -1.39 13.92 3.73
C TRP A 180 -0.24 13.88 2.73
N PRO A 181 -0.12 14.88 1.82
CA PRO A 181 1.05 15.00 0.96
C PRO A 181 2.30 15.27 1.80
N ASN A 182 3.46 14.83 1.32
CA ASN A 182 4.74 15.07 1.99
C ASN A 182 5.35 16.41 1.60
N TYR A 183 5.08 16.86 0.38
CA TYR A 183 5.69 18.07 -0.16
C TYR A 183 4.88 18.66 -1.30
N VAL A 184 4.81 19.99 -1.37
CA VAL A 184 4.27 20.73 -2.52
C VAL A 184 5.32 21.72 -2.98
N CYS A 185 5.63 21.73 -4.27
CA CYS A 185 6.54 22.70 -4.87
C CYS A 185 5.84 23.47 -5.98
N VAL A 186 5.94 24.80 -5.93
CA VAL A 186 5.56 25.67 -7.05
C VAL A 186 6.81 26.37 -7.58
N LEU A 187 7.22 25.98 -8.79
CA LEU A 187 8.51 26.33 -9.38
C LEU A 187 8.68 27.85 -9.56
N GLY A 188 9.78 28.36 -9.02
CA GLY A 188 10.09 29.79 -9.00
C GLY A 188 9.31 30.60 -7.96
N GLN A 189 8.44 29.97 -7.15
CA GLN A 189 7.64 30.63 -6.12
C GLN A 189 8.04 30.18 -4.73
N GLY A 190 7.95 28.89 -4.44
CA GLY A 190 8.21 28.35 -3.11
C GLY A 190 7.69 26.94 -2.92
N VAL A 191 7.66 26.52 -1.67
CA VAL A 191 7.28 25.17 -1.26
C VAL A 191 6.30 25.21 -0.10
N ILE A 192 5.52 24.15 0.07
CA ILE A 192 4.67 23.88 1.23
C ILE A 192 5.04 22.51 1.77
N TYR A 193 5.22 22.41 3.08
CA TYR A 193 5.54 21.18 3.79
C TYR A 193 4.98 21.24 5.21
N HIS A 194 4.88 20.09 5.85
CA HIS A 194 4.43 20.00 7.24
C HIS A 194 5.56 20.34 8.20
N SER A 195 5.34 21.35 9.04
CA SER A 195 6.16 21.70 10.18
C SER A 195 5.64 21.03 11.46
N GLY A 196 6.48 20.90 12.48
CA GLY A 196 6.11 20.28 13.75
C GLY A 196 7.25 19.52 14.42
N GLN A 197 8.31 19.22 13.65
CA GLN A 197 9.58 18.72 14.14
C GLN A 197 10.66 19.80 13.91
N PRO A 198 11.43 20.21 14.94
CA PRO A 198 12.48 21.21 14.77
C PRO A 198 13.52 20.76 13.74
N PHE A 199 13.95 21.67 12.87
CA PHE A 199 15.01 21.49 11.87
C PHE A 199 14.70 20.52 10.72
N GLU A 200 13.47 20.03 10.60
CA GLU A 200 13.03 19.18 9.48
C GLU A 200 12.26 20.01 8.44
N ASP A 201 12.83 20.12 7.24
CA ASP A 201 12.23 20.84 6.11
C ASP A 201 11.39 19.92 5.19
N CYS A 202 11.41 18.60 5.43
CA CYS A 202 10.64 17.61 4.67
C CYS A 202 10.39 16.37 5.53
N LEU A 203 9.11 16.08 5.83
CA LEU A 203 8.73 14.94 6.65
C LEU A 203 8.40 13.71 5.81
N HIS A 204 8.89 12.55 6.27
CA HIS A 204 8.47 11.25 5.78
C HIS A 204 7.02 10.95 6.20
N SER A 205 6.36 10.06 5.47
CA SER A 205 4.93 9.77 5.67
C SER A 205 4.60 9.20 7.06
N ASP A 206 5.56 8.59 7.74
CA ASP A 206 5.48 8.10 9.12
C ASP A 206 5.73 9.18 10.18
N GLN A 207 6.40 10.27 9.82
CA GLN A 207 6.66 11.41 10.70
C GLN A 207 5.52 12.45 10.70
N ILE A 208 4.65 12.43 9.67
CA ILE A 208 3.50 13.33 9.58
C ILE A 208 2.42 12.87 10.57
N THR A 209 2.12 13.73 11.56
CA THR A 209 1.13 13.46 12.61
C THR A 209 0.12 14.60 12.70
N SER A 210 -0.93 14.42 13.50
CA SER A 210 -1.93 15.45 13.76
C SER A 210 -1.41 16.66 14.53
N ALA A 211 -0.19 16.59 15.09
CA ALA A 211 0.49 17.73 15.69
C ALA A 211 1.24 18.59 14.65
N CYS A 212 1.43 18.08 13.44
CA CYS A 212 2.05 18.81 12.35
C CYS A 212 1.05 19.79 11.72
N TYR A 213 1.57 20.86 11.11
CA TYR A 213 0.78 21.85 10.41
C TYR A 213 1.48 22.29 9.12
N PRO A 214 0.73 22.61 8.05
CA PRO A 214 1.32 23.06 6.80
C PRO A 214 1.93 24.46 6.95
N SER A 215 3.14 24.63 6.43
CA SER A 215 3.87 25.90 6.35
C SER A 215 4.38 26.11 4.94
N SER A 216 4.46 27.37 4.49
CA SER A 216 5.10 27.69 3.21
C SER A 216 6.41 28.46 3.40
N MET A 217 7.33 28.24 2.47
CA MET A 217 8.58 28.97 2.35
C MET A 217 8.71 29.52 0.92
N PRO A 218 8.70 30.87 0.74
CA PRO A 218 8.77 31.49 -0.57
C PRO A 218 10.22 31.54 -1.10
N TYR A 219 10.81 30.36 -1.35
CA TYR A 219 12.19 30.23 -1.83
C TYR A 219 12.44 30.84 -3.22
N GLY A 220 11.39 31.22 -3.95
CA GLY A 220 11.49 31.86 -5.26
C GLY A 220 12.34 31.01 -6.23
N PRO A 221 13.43 31.56 -6.80
CA PRO A 221 14.33 30.82 -7.69
C PRO A 221 14.96 29.56 -7.11
N ASP A 222 15.05 29.44 -5.77
CA ASP A 222 15.68 28.29 -5.09
C ASP A 222 14.72 27.09 -4.90
N SER A 223 13.43 27.26 -5.23
CA SER A 223 12.38 26.24 -5.06
C SER A 223 12.70 24.90 -5.73
N LEU A 224 13.30 24.89 -6.93
CA LEU A 224 13.66 23.65 -7.63
C LEU A 224 14.69 22.84 -6.82
N PHE A 225 15.71 23.52 -6.27
CA PHE A 225 16.74 22.85 -5.49
C PHE A 225 16.15 22.25 -4.21
N LYS A 226 15.26 22.99 -3.55
CA LYS A 226 14.57 22.52 -2.34
C LYS A 226 13.65 21.32 -2.60
N PHE A 227 12.91 21.34 -3.70
CA PHE A 227 12.15 20.18 -4.17
C PHE A 227 13.07 18.98 -4.44
N TYR A 228 14.20 19.20 -5.12
CA TYR A 228 15.14 18.12 -5.42
C TYR A 228 15.72 17.49 -4.15
N CYS A 229 16.10 18.31 -3.15
CA CYS A 229 16.51 17.81 -1.83
C CYS A 229 15.41 16.96 -1.20
N ALA A 230 14.17 17.47 -1.12
CA ALA A 230 13.05 16.75 -0.52
C ALA A 230 12.81 15.38 -1.18
N VAL A 231 12.77 15.32 -2.52
CA VAL A 231 12.59 14.05 -3.25
C VAL A 231 13.75 13.09 -2.97
N HIS A 232 14.99 13.57 -2.97
CA HIS A 232 16.15 12.74 -2.67
C HIS A 232 16.11 12.18 -1.23
N ASP A 233 15.76 13.01 -0.27
CA ASP A 233 15.71 12.66 1.15
C ASP A 233 14.59 11.64 1.40
N MET A 234 13.39 11.86 0.86
CA MET A 234 12.28 10.88 0.95
C MET A 234 12.66 9.53 0.35
N CYS A 235 13.27 9.52 -0.84
CA CYS A 235 13.73 8.28 -1.48
C CYS A 235 14.80 7.54 -0.65
N THR A 236 15.75 8.28 -0.05
CA THR A 236 16.91 7.69 0.63
C THR A 236 16.55 7.04 1.97
N HIS A 237 15.59 7.61 2.69
CA HIS A 237 15.16 7.09 3.99
C HIS A 237 14.13 5.96 3.88
N MET A 238 13.48 5.83 2.73
CA MET A 238 12.51 4.75 2.50
C MET A 238 13.20 3.46 2.07
N GLN A 239 12.99 2.37 2.83
CA GLN A 239 13.52 1.05 2.50
C GLN A 239 12.39 0.07 2.20
N LEU A 240 12.13 -0.15 0.91
CA LEU A 240 11.10 -1.07 0.43
C LEU A 240 11.38 -2.53 0.82
N GLY A 241 10.32 -3.33 0.83
CA GLY A 241 10.38 -4.78 0.98
C GLY A 241 10.44 -5.50 -0.36
N PRO A 242 10.51 -6.84 -0.35
CA PRO A 242 10.42 -7.62 -1.60
C PRO A 242 9.02 -7.49 -2.21
N VAL A 243 8.96 -7.53 -3.55
CA VAL A 243 7.69 -7.66 -4.26
C VAL A 243 7.17 -9.09 -4.11
N GLU A 244 5.99 -9.24 -3.51
CA GLU A 244 5.33 -10.53 -3.35
C GLU A 244 4.34 -10.77 -4.50
N LEU A 245 4.81 -11.20 -5.67
CA LEU A 245 3.97 -11.37 -6.87
C LEU A 245 2.72 -12.24 -6.64
N LEU A 246 2.79 -13.24 -5.76
CA LEU A 246 1.64 -14.07 -5.41
C LEU A 246 0.47 -13.26 -4.82
N ARG A 247 0.74 -12.15 -4.13
CA ARG A 247 -0.28 -11.24 -3.59
C ARG A 247 -1.02 -10.44 -4.67
N TYR A 248 -0.53 -10.46 -5.91
CA TYR A 248 -1.19 -9.83 -7.06
C TYR A 248 -1.83 -10.87 -7.97
N PHE A 249 -1.36 -12.12 -7.94
CA PHE A 249 -2.00 -13.24 -8.62
C PHE A 249 -3.27 -13.70 -7.89
N ASP A 250 -3.23 -13.75 -6.56
CA ASP A 250 -4.35 -14.06 -5.67
C ASP A 250 -4.52 -12.92 -4.66
N PRO A 251 -5.09 -11.78 -5.08
CA PRO A 251 -5.14 -10.58 -4.25
C PRO A 251 -6.13 -10.70 -3.09
N ALA A 252 -5.81 -10.01 -2.00
CA ALA A 252 -6.71 -9.86 -0.87
C ALA A 252 -8.01 -9.14 -1.28
N ILE A 253 -9.02 -9.23 -0.41
CA ILE A 253 -10.33 -8.63 -0.64
C ILE A 253 -10.65 -7.71 0.52
N GLN A 254 -11.11 -6.51 0.20
CA GLN A 254 -11.68 -5.60 1.20
C GLN A 254 -13.09 -6.05 1.56
N ILE A 255 -13.29 -6.46 2.81
CA ILE A 255 -14.58 -6.85 3.38
C ILE A 255 -14.86 -5.89 4.54
N GLY A 256 -15.69 -4.87 4.28
CA GLY A 256 -15.95 -3.81 5.25
C GLY A 256 -14.68 -3.06 5.61
N LYS A 257 -14.33 -3.02 6.89
CA LYS A 257 -13.05 -2.45 7.39
C LYS A 257 -11.84 -3.39 7.33
N TYR A 258 -12.04 -4.66 6.98
CA TYR A 258 -11.01 -5.70 7.02
C TYR A 258 -10.42 -5.97 5.64
N VAL A 259 -9.11 -6.20 5.58
CA VAL A 259 -8.44 -6.78 4.40
C VAL A 259 -8.23 -8.26 4.66
N VAL A 260 -8.86 -9.12 3.85
CA VAL A 260 -8.85 -10.56 4.06
C VAL A 260 -8.19 -11.28 2.88
N TYR A 261 -7.26 -12.18 3.17
CA TYR A 261 -6.53 -12.99 2.20
C TYR A 261 -6.55 -14.46 2.64
N GLY A 262 -6.68 -15.39 1.71
CA GLY A 262 -6.51 -16.82 2.01
C GLY A 262 -7.47 -17.73 1.25
N ARG A 263 -7.14 -19.02 1.24
CA ARG A 263 -7.97 -20.05 0.61
C ARG A 263 -9.19 -20.27 1.50
N GLY A 264 -10.33 -19.74 1.10
CA GLY A 264 -11.56 -19.74 1.91
C GLY A 264 -12.27 -18.41 2.03
N VAL A 265 -11.68 -17.32 1.55
CA VAL A 265 -12.35 -16.00 1.53
C VAL A 265 -13.45 -15.99 0.48
N GLU A 266 -13.13 -16.46 -0.73
CA GLU A 266 -14.06 -16.74 -1.83
C GLU A 266 -14.18 -18.27 -1.98
N VAL A 267 -15.41 -18.74 -2.14
CA VAL A 267 -15.75 -20.16 -2.31
C VAL A 267 -16.89 -20.32 -3.30
N GLU A 268 -17.04 -21.52 -3.86
CA GLU A 268 -18.23 -21.88 -4.61
C GLU A 268 -19.24 -22.59 -3.69
N ILE A 269 -20.48 -22.09 -3.65
CA ILE A 269 -21.56 -22.67 -2.86
C ILE A 269 -22.65 -23.19 -3.77
N THR A 270 -22.99 -24.45 -3.60
CA THR A 270 -24.18 -25.08 -4.19
C THR A 270 -25.33 -25.01 -3.19
N LYS A 271 -26.40 -24.28 -3.53
CA LYS A 271 -27.66 -24.30 -2.77
C LYS A 271 -28.67 -25.18 -3.47
N ASP A 272 -29.36 -26.03 -2.69
CA ASP A 272 -30.51 -26.84 -3.11
C ASP A 272 -30.29 -27.67 -4.39
N GLY A 273 -29.06 -28.16 -4.61
CA GLY A 273 -28.71 -28.97 -5.79
C GLY A 273 -28.62 -28.18 -7.11
N GLY A 274 -28.61 -26.85 -7.05
CA GLY A 274 -28.37 -25.99 -8.20
C GLY A 274 -26.89 -25.86 -8.60
N ASP A 275 -26.61 -25.02 -9.59
CA ASP A 275 -25.24 -24.76 -10.02
C ASP A 275 -24.42 -24.09 -8.91
N PRO A 276 -23.12 -24.42 -8.76
CA PRO A 276 -22.22 -23.71 -7.86
C PRO A 276 -22.19 -22.22 -8.19
N ARG A 277 -22.31 -21.37 -7.16
CA ARG A 277 -22.24 -19.90 -7.31
C ARG A 277 -21.10 -19.32 -6.49
N PRO A 278 -20.39 -18.30 -7.01
CA PRO A 278 -19.37 -17.61 -6.25
C PRO A 278 -19.99 -16.93 -5.03
N ALA A 279 -19.32 -17.09 -3.89
CA ALA A 279 -19.71 -16.49 -2.63
C ALA A 279 -18.44 -16.10 -1.86
N ARG A 280 -18.57 -15.10 -1.00
CA ARG A 280 -17.46 -14.61 -0.17
C ARG A 280 -17.87 -14.47 1.29
N LEU A 281 -16.90 -14.42 2.19
CA LEU A 281 -17.17 -14.22 3.62
C LEU A 281 -17.93 -12.91 3.88
N LYS A 282 -18.92 -12.96 4.78
CA LYS A 282 -19.62 -11.76 5.27
C LYS A 282 -18.71 -10.93 6.17
N GLU A 283 -18.90 -9.61 6.15
CA GLU A 283 -18.24 -8.71 7.11
C GLU A 283 -18.55 -9.10 8.56
N SER A 284 -19.80 -9.47 8.86
CA SER A 284 -20.21 -9.91 10.20
C SER A 284 -19.47 -11.17 10.65
N THR A 285 -19.16 -12.09 9.73
CA THR A 285 -18.41 -13.30 10.03
C THR A 285 -16.95 -12.97 10.32
N VAL A 286 -16.32 -12.14 9.49
CA VAL A 286 -14.94 -11.68 9.73
C VAL A 286 -14.83 -10.97 11.08
N ALA A 287 -15.77 -10.07 11.39
CA ALA A 287 -15.83 -9.39 12.68
C ALA A 287 -15.95 -10.38 13.85
N LYS A 288 -16.86 -11.35 13.76
CA LYS A 288 -17.04 -12.41 14.77
C LYS A 288 -15.76 -13.22 15.01
N ILE A 289 -15.01 -13.55 13.95
CA ILE A 289 -13.74 -14.28 14.06
C ILE A 289 -12.72 -13.45 14.84
N VAL A 290 -12.53 -12.18 14.44
CA VAL A 290 -11.57 -11.27 15.08
C VAL A 290 -11.93 -11.03 16.54
N GLU A 291 -13.19 -10.75 16.84
CA GLU A 291 -13.68 -10.49 18.20
C GLU A 291 -13.55 -11.70 19.11
N TRP A 292 -13.87 -12.91 18.62
CA TRP A 292 -13.73 -14.12 19.42
C TRP A 292 -12.27 -14.41 19.77
N CYS A 293 -11.35 -14.15 18.83
CA CYS A 293 -9.91 -14.31 19.04
C CYS A 293 -9.29 -13.17 19.86
N ALA A 294 -9.95 -12.02 19.95
CA ALA A 294 -9.45 -10.86 20.68
C ALA A 294 -9.21 -11.23 22.16
N GLY A 295 -8.01 -10.92 22.66
CA GLY A 295 -7.61 -11.22 24.04
C GLY A 295 -7.28 -12.70 24.32
N ARG A 296 -7.35 -13.60 23.32
CA ARG A 296 -6.89 -14.99 23.45
C ARG A 296 -5.43 -15.12 23.03
N GLU A 297 -4.71 -16.03 23.67
CA GLU A 297 -3.33 -16.32 23.29
C GLU A 297 -3.25 -17.03 21.94
N LYS A 298 -2.25 -16.63 21.14
CA LYS A 298 -1.92 -17.31 19.88
C LYS A 298 -1.29 -18.67 20.17
N ILE A 299 -1.73 -19.68 19.44
CA ILE A 299 -1.19 -21.04 19.49
C ILE A 299 -0.16 -21.22 18.37
N SER A 300 0.78 -22.17 18.53
CA SER A 300 1.72 -22.46 17.43
C SER A 300 0.97 -23.18 16.29
N TYR A 301 1.37 -22.92 15.05
CA TYR A 301 0.78 -23.60 13.90
C TYR A 301 0.99 -25.13 13.96
N GLY A 302 2.13 -25.58 14.50
CA GLY A 302 2.40 -26.99 14.74
C GLY A 302 1.41 -27.64 15.71
N ASP A 303 1.10 -26.97 16.83
CA ASP A 303 0.11 -27.49 17.80
C ASP A 303 -1.29 -27.59 17.17
N ILE A 304 -1.65 -26.66 16.28
CA ILE A 304 -2.90 -26.76 15.53
C ILE A 304 -2.89 -27.99 14.63
N LEU A 305 -1.83 -28.23 13.86
CA LEU A 305 -1.74 -29.42 13.00
C LEU A 305 -1.83 -30.72 13.80
N LEU A 306 -1.14 -30.78 14.95
CA LEU A 306 -1.26 -31.92 15.88
C LEU A 306 -2.69 -32.09 16.38
N LYS A 307 -3.38 -31.00 16.76
CA LYS A 307 -4.80 -31.05 17.12
C LYS A 307 -5.69 -31.51 15.96
N ARG A 308 -5.42 -31.06 14.72
CA ARG A 308 -6.24 -31.34 13.54
C ARG A 308 -6.10 -32.79 13.06
N ILE A 309 -4.86 -33.25 12.85
CA ILE A 309 -4.55 -34.51 12.14
C ILE A 309 -3.69 -35.48 12.97
N GLY A 310 -3.24 -35.09 14.16
CA GLY A 310 -2.45 -35.95 15.07
C GLY A 310 -0.98 -36.11 14.69
N SER A 311 -0.50 -35.43 13.65
CA SER A 311 0.89 -35.51 13.20
C SER A 311 1.36 -34.21 12.54
N LEU A 312 2.68 -34.05 12.45
CA LEU A 312 3.30 -32.99 11.66
C LEU A 312 3.61 -33.50 10.24
N PRO A 313 3.72 -32.61 9.24
CA PRO A 313 4.17 -32.97 7.90
C PRO A 313 5.53 -33.67 7.91
N VAL A 314 5.72 -34.62 7.00
CA VAL A 314 6.99 -35.37 6.88
C VAL A 314 8.15 -34.40 6.68
N GLY A 315 9.21 -34.57 7.47
CA GLY A 315 10.42 -33.74 7.42
C GLY A 315 10.32 -32.43 8.22
N MET A 316 9.22 -32.19 8.93
CA MET A 316 9.08 -31.08 9.87
C MET A 316 9.01 -31.57 11.31
N ASP A 317 9.55 -30.79 12.22
CA ASP A 317 9.46 -30.99 13.66
C ASP A 317 8.86 -29.76 14.36
N GLU A 318 8.59 -29.88 15.66
CA GLU A 318 8.09 -28.80 16.51
C GLU A 318 9.03 -27.57 16.54
N ASN A 319 10.30 -27.76 16.19
CA ASN A 319 11.32 -26.72 16.24
C ASN A 319 11.42 -25.92 14.95
N SER A 320 10.83 -26.41 13.87
CA SER A 320 10.83 -25.79 12.55
C SER A 320 10.16 -24.40 12.58
N PRO A 321 10.73 -23.37 11.94
CA PRO A 321 10.22 -22.00 12.00
C PRO A 321 8.72 -21.87 11.65
N THR A 322 8.27 -22.63 10.65
CA THR A 322 6.85 -22.68 10.25
C THR A 322 5.95 -23.19 11.37
N MET A 323 6.38 -24.22 12.10
CA MET A 323 5.61 -24.82 13.19
C MET A 323 5.52 -23.88 14.39
N LYS A 324 6.59 -23.14 14.68
CA LYS A 324 6.65 -22.14 15.76
C LYS A 324 5.83 -20.88 15.49
N ARG A 325 5.41 -20.64 14.25
CA ARG A 325 4.61 -19.46 13.90
C ARG A 325 3.36 -19.41 14.77
N LYS A 326 3.19 -18.30 15.48
CA LYS A 326 2.03 -18.05 16.33
C LYS A 326 0.87 -17.54 15.49
N VAL A 327 -0.28 -18.18 15.60
CA VAL A 327 -1.51 -17.87 14.86
C VAL A 327 -2.71 -17.84 15.80
N PHE A 328 -3.74 -17.10 15.44
CA PHE A 328 -5.04 -17.19 16.09
C PHE A 328 -5.76 -18.47 15.67
N PHE A 329 -6.46 -19.11 16.60
CA PHE A 329 -7.21 -20.33 16.32
C PHE A 329 -8.67 -20.15 16.72
N TYR A 330 -9.54 -19.97 15.73
CA TYR A 330 -10.98 -19.81 15.93
C TYR A 330 -11.66 -21.18 15.92
N ASN A 331 -12.17 -21.61 17.08
CA ASN A 331 -12.91 -22.86 17.24
C ASN A 331 -13.99 -22.70 18.32
N PRO A 332 -15.08 -21.95 18.04
CA PRO A 332 -16.12 -21.63 19.02
C PRO A 332 -16.91 -22.86 19.47
N ASP A 333 -17.04 -23.86 18.60
CA ASP A 333 -17.85 -25.06 18.84
C ASP A 333 -17.07 -26.21 19.50
N ASN A 334 -15.80 -25.97 19.86
CA ASN A 334 -14.89 -27.00 20.38
C ASN A 334 -14.85 -28.25 19.49
N LEU A 335 -14.78 -28.03 18.17
CA LEU A 335 -14.68 -29.11 17.19
C LEU A 335 -13.46 -29.98 17.47
N LYS A 336 -13.62 -31.28 17.23
CA LYS A 336 -12.60 -32.30 17.48
C LYS A 336 -11.76 -32.56 16.24
N GLY A 337 -10.51 -32.93 16.45
CA GLY A 337 -9.62 -33.39 15.38
C GLY A 337 -9.57 -34.90 15.23
N LEU A 338 -8.78 -35.36 14.27
CA LEU A 338 -8.81 -36.74 13.79
C LEU A 338 -8.50 -37.79 14.88
N SER A 339 -7.56 -37.50 15.79
CA SER A 339 -7.21 -38.41 16.89
C SER A 339 -8.38 -38.62 17.84
N GLU A 340 -8.98 -37.54 18.32
CA GLU A 340 -10.14 -37.58 19.23
C GLU A 340 -11.37 -38.24 18.59
N LEU A 341 -11.57 -38.03 17.27
CA LEU A 341 -12.63 -38.68 16.52
C LEU A 341 -12.41 -40.19 16.39
N ARG A 342 -11.17 -40.61 16.14
CA ARG A 342 -10.81 -42.03 16.09
C ARG A 342 -11.04 -42.70 17.43
N ASP A 343 -10.63 -42.05 18.53
CA ASP A 343 -10.80 -42.59 19.88
C ASP A 343 -12.29 -42.69 20.24
N ALA A 344 -13.11 -41.70 19.85
CA ALA A 344 -14.56 -41.74 20.05
C ALA A 344 -15.24 -42.89 19.26
N LEU A 345 -14.84 -43.12 18.01
CA LEU A 345 -15.32 -44.24 17.19
C LEU A 345 -14.93 -45.60 17.78
N GLN A 346 -13.69 -45.74 18.27
CA GLN A 346 -13.21 -46.95 18.94
C GLN A 346 -13.95 -47.22 20.26
N SER A 347 -14.48 -46.16 20.88
CA SER A 347 -15.27 -46.23 22.11
C SER A 347 -16.76 -46.54 21.87
N GLY A 348 -17.17 -46.81 20.63
CA GLY A 348 -18.57 -47.12 20.28
C GLY A 348 -19.48 -45.90 20.12
N GLY A 349 -18.92 -44.70 19.91
CA GLY A 349 -19.69 -43.49 19.62
C GLY A 349 -20.28 -43.46 18.20
N GLU A 350 -21.25 -42.56 17.98
CA GLU A 350 -21.82 -42.33 16.64
C GLU A 350 -20.76 -41.79 15.65
N PRO A 351 -20.92 -42.08 14.33
CA PRO A 351 -20.04 -41.53 13.30
C PRO A 351 -20.06 -39.99 13.33
N PRO A 352 -18.89 -39.33 13.34
CA PRO A 352 -18.84 -37.89 13.38
C PRO A 352 -19.33 -37.29 12.06
N ASP A 353 -20.05 -36.17 12.16
CA ASP A 353 -20.28 -35.30 11.00
C ASP A 353 -18.94 -34.73 10.54
N LEU A 354 -18.37 -35.33 9.48
CA LEU A 354 -17.06 -34.96 8.95
C LEU A 354 -17.00 -33.48 8.58
N GLY A 355 -18.11 -32.87 8.17
CA GLY A 355 -18.20 -31.44 7.85
C GLY A 355 -18.04 -30.52 9.06
N ARG A 356 -18.21 -31.04 10.28
CA ARG A 356 -18.03 -30.30 11.55
C ARG A 356 -16.89 -30.87 12.37
N THR A 357 -15.70 -30.84 11.79
CA THR A 357 -14.46 -31.31 12.45
C THR A 357 -13.30 -30.35 12.18
N LEU A 358 -12.22 -30.48 12.94
CA LEU A 358 -10.97 -29.73 12.70
C LEU A 358 -10.22 -30.18 11.43
N ILE A 359 -10.74 -31.16 10.69
CA ILE A 359 -10.18 -31.54 9.39
C ILE A 359 -10.42 -30.39 8.39
N HIS A 360 -11.59 -29.76 8.46
CA HIS A 360 -11.99 -28.65 7.61
C HIS A 360 -11.75 -27.32 8.34
N THR A 361 -10.60 -26.71 8.07
CA THR A 361 -10.31 -25.35 8.52
C THR A 361 -9.91 -24.47 7.35
N PHE A 362 -10.11 -23.17 7.54
CA PHE A 362 -9.70 -22.14 6.60
C PHE A 362 -8.50 -21.40 7.17
N ASP A 363 -7.45 -21.27 6.37
CA ASP A 363 -6.25 -20.51 6.73
C ASP A 363 -6.40 -19.10 6.16
N LEU A 364 -6.70 -18.15 7.02
CA LEU A 364 -6.99 -16.76 6.66
C LEU A 364 -5.91 -15.83 7.20
N ILE A 365 -5.65 -14.76 6.46
CA ILE A 365 -4.92 -13.59 6.91
C ILE A 365 -5.92 -12.44 6.95
N ILE A 366 -6.18 -11.89 8.14
CA ILE A 366 -7.07 -10.75 8.35
C ILE A 366 -6.22 -9.61 8.90
N ASP A 367 -6.12 -8.51 8.18
CA ASP A 367 -5.30 -7.34 8.54
C ASP A 367 -3.85 -7.70 8.93
N GLU A 368 -3.20 -8.53 8.11
CA GLU A 368 -1.84 -9.08 8.30
C GLU A 368 -1.66 -10.07 9.46
N GLU A 369 -2.72 -10.41 10.18
CA GLU A 369 -2.71 -11.42 11.23
C GLU A 369 -3.20 -12.78 10.73
N CYS A 370 -2.54 -13.86 11.16
CA CYS A 370 -2.85 -15.21 10.71
C CYS A 370 -3.88 -15.90 11.60
N TYR A 371 -4.90 -16.49 10.97
CA TYR A 371 -5.99 -17.22 11.60
C TYR A 371 -6.11 -18.60 10.98
N VAL A 372 -6.32 -19.61 11.83
CA VAL A 372 -6.89 -20.89 11.44
C VAL A 372 -8.31 -20.93 11.96
N VAL A 373 -9.28 -21.05 11.06
CA VAL A 373 -10.70 -20.89 11.34
C VAL A 373 -11.44 -22.19 11.11
N ALA A 374 -12.10 -22.70 12.14
CA ALA A 374 -12.91 -23.91 12.09
C ALA A 374 -14.40 -23.58 12.24
N GLY A 375 -15.26 -24.44 11.68
CA GLY A 375 -16.71 -24.38 11.90
C GLY A 375 -17.47 -23.34 11.08
N LEU A 376 -16.91 -22.85 9.98
CA LEU A 376 -17.68 -22.02 9.03
C LEU A 376 -18.65 -22.88 8.23
N SER A 377 -19.81 -22.31 7.93
CA SER A 377 -20.92 -22.92 7.19
C SER A 377 -21.35 -22.05 6.00
N HIS A 378 -22.26 -22.53 5.16
CA HIS A 378 -22.78 -21.72 4.05
C HIS A 378 -23.48 -20.42 4.49
N GLU A 379 -23.91 -20.31 5.74
CA GLU A 379 -24.54 -19.08 6.29
C GLU A 379 -23.52 -17.97 6.55
N ASP A 380 -22.23 -18.30 6.62
CA ASP A 380 -21.13 -17.35 6.85
C ASP A 380 -20.70 -16.61 5.57
N PHE A 381 -21.26 -17.01 4.44
CA PHE A 381 -20.95 -16.46 3.13
C PHE A 381 -22.15 -15.73 2.52
N GLU A 382 -21.87 -14.67 1.77
CA GLU A 382 -22.82 -13.94 0.93
C GLU A 382 -22.51 -14.20 -0.54
N SER A 383 -23.55 -14.24 -1.39
CA SER A 383 -23.36 -14.36 -2.83
C SER A 383 -22.62 -13.15 -3.36
N GLU A 384 -21.64 -13.37 -4.24
CA GLU A 384 -21.11 -12.25 -5.01
C GLU A 384 -22.18 -11.83 -6.03
N GLU A 385 -22.83 -10.70 -5.79
CA GLU A 385 -23.58 -10.04 -6.85
C GLU A 385 -22.57 -9.69 -7.94
N SER A 386 -22.79 -10.22 -9.14
CA SER A 386 -22.00 -9.90 -10.33
C SER A 386 -21.96 -8.38 -10.51
N LYS A 387 -20.82 -7.77 -10.17
CA LYS A 387 -20.55 -6.36 -10.42
C LYS A 387 -20.27 -6.09 -11.88
#